data_AF-A0A9E3L9M4-F1
#
_entry.id   AF-A0A9E3L9M4-F1
#
_cell.length_a   1.000
_cell.length_b   1.000
_cell.length_c   1.000
_cell.angle_alpha   90.00
_cell.angle_beta   90.00
_cell.angle_gamma   90.00
#
_symmetry.space_group_name_H-M   'P 1'
#
loop_
_entity.id
_entity.type
_entity.pdbx_description
1 polymer ?
#
loop_
_entity_poly.entity_id
_entity_poly.type
_entity_poly.pdbx_seq_one_letter_code
_entity_poly.pdbx_strand_id
1 'polypeptide(L)'
;MGSSDRRLDAAALRDWAHTAVSDLITHIDEINRLNVFPVADSDTGANMLFTMRSALAQVGSAASSGAGSSNVVQVAAALSAGALNGARGNSGVILSQILRGFAESLDSDTTAGPADLAGALAVADRLATAAVSEPVAGTMLTVLHAAACAAEDDRYRPLAEQLHAVAESAGRALADTPRQLAVLSRAGVVDAGAQG
;
A
#
# COMPACT_ATOMS: atom_id res chain seq x y z
N MET A 1 -12.33 28.29 -9.53
CA MET A 1 -11.21 28.13 -10.48
C MET A 1 -10.01 27.53 -9.75
N GLY A 2 -10.10 26.28 -9.32
CA GLY A 2 -9.02 25.66 -8.56
C GLY A 2 -9.33 24.21 -8.21
N SER A 3 -8.84 23.29 -9.05
CA SER A 3 -8.43 21.92 -8.69
C SER A 3 -8.13 21.13 -9.98
N SER A 4 -7.30 21.66 -10.88
CA SER A 4 -7.03 20.96 -12.15
C SER A 4 -5.60 20.44 -12.28
N ASP A 5 -4.77 20.48 -11.22
CA ASP A 5 -3.37 20.04 -11.34
C ASP A 5 -2.67 19.69 -10.01
N ARG A 6 -3.42 19.26 -8.98
CA ARG A 6 -2.80 18.87 -7.72
C ARG A 6 -2.03 17.57 -7.92
N ARG A 7 -0.70 17.63 -7.83
CA ARG A 7 0.20 16.48 -7.90
C ARG A 7 0.54 15.96 -6.50
N LEU A 8 0.99 14.72 -6.42
CA LEU A 8 1.50 14.10 -5.21
C LEU A 8 2.92 14.62 -4.94
N ASP A 9 3.09 15.37 -3.85
CA ASP A 9 4.38 15.90 -3.43
C ASP A 9 4.95 15.13 -2.22
N ALA A 10 6.16 15.51 -1.80
CA ALA A 10 6.85 14.92 -0.67
C ALA A 10 6.06 15.07 0.65
N ALA A 11 5.34 16.18 0.85
CA ALA A 11 4.59 16.43 2.07
C ALA A 11 3.36 15.53 2.14
N ALA A 12 2.59 15.46 1.05
CA ALA A 12 1.42 14.60 0.94
C ALA A 12 1.79 13.11 1.15
N LEU A 13 2.91 12.64 0.60
CA LEU A 13 3.35 11.26 0.79
C LEU A 13 3.80 10.98 2.24
N ARG A 14 4.43 11.95 2.90
CA ARG A 14 4.77 11.85 4.34
C ARG A 14 3.52 11.81 5.21
N ASP A 15 2.57 12.69 4.94
CA ASP A 15 1.30 12.77 5.67
C ASP A 15 0.49 11.48 5.49
N TRP A 16 0.48 10.92 4.28
CA TRP A 16 -0.09 9.59 4.01
C TRP A 16 0.58 8.50 4.84
N ALA A 17 1.92 8.44 4.88
CA ALA A 17 2.63 7.42 5.65
C ALA A 17 2.38 7.54 7.16
N HIS A 18 2.28 8.76 7.69
CA HIS A 18 1.88 9.02 9.08
C HIS A 18 0.44 8.57 9.36
N THR A 19 -0.47 8.84 8.44
CA THR A 19 -1.89 8.44 8.54
C THR A 19 -2.00 6.91 8.51
N ALA A 20 -1.33 6.25 7.57
CA ALA A 20 -1.31 4.79 7.47
C ALA A 20 -0.81 4.11 8.76
N VAL A 21 0.27 4.63 9.38
CA VAL A 21 0.74 4.12 10.68
C VAL A 21 -0.30 4.35 11.78
N SER A 22 -0.97 5.50 11.80
CA SER A 22 -1.99 5.83 12.81
C SER A 22 -3.24 4.96 12.68
N ASP A 23 -3.67 4.68 11.44
CA ASP A 23 -4.80 3.81 11.15
C ASP A 23 -4.45 2.36 11.48
N LEU A 24 -3.26 1.89 11.13
CA LEU A 24 -2.79 0.56 11.53
C LEU A 24 -2.73 0.40 13.06
N ILE A 25 -2.36 1.44 13.81
CA ILE A 25 -2.43 1.41 15.28
C ILE A 25 -3.88 1.27 15.75
N THR A 26 -4.79 2.03 15.15
CA THR A 26 -6.21 2.07 15.53
C THR A 26 -6.91 0.73 15.22
N HIS A 27 -6.57 0.12 14.09
CA HIS A 27 -7.24 -1.07 13.57
C HIS A 27 -6.46 -2.37 13.80
N ILE A 28 -5.32 -2.35 14.51
CA ILE A 28 -4.46 -3.53 14.71
C ILE A 28 -5.23 -4.73 15.25
N ASP A 29 -6.07 -4.54 16.27
CA ASP A 29 -6.83 -5.62 16.90
C ASP A 29 -7.92 -6.15 15.97
N GLU A 30 -8.50 -5.29 15.12
CA GLU A 30 -9.48 -5.68 14.11
C GLU A 30 -8.82 -6.54 13.03
N ILE A 31 -7.73 -6.06 12.45
CA ILE A 31 -6.96 -6.79 11.42
C ILE A 31 -6.49 -8.13 11.96
N ASN A 32 -5.96 -8.18 13.19
CA ASN A 32 -5.52 -9.42 13.81
C ASN A 32 -6.67 -10.41 14.02
N ARG A 33 -7.88 -9.94 14.36
CA ARG A 33 -9.06 -10.82 14.49
C ARG A 33 -9.54 -11.40 13.16
N LEU A 34 -9.32 -10.70 12.04
CA LEU A 34 -9.67 -11.18 10.70
C LEU A 34 -8.69 -12.26 10.19
N ASN A 35 -7.52 -12.41 10.80
CA ASN A 35 -6.45 -13.28 10.32
C ASN A 35 -6.84 -14.76 10.50
N VAL A 36 -7.46 -15.32 9.46
CA VAL A 36 -7.84 -16.73 9.34
C VAL A 36 -7.13 -17.45 8.20
N PHE A 37 -6.29 -16.74 7.43
CA PHE A 37 -5.56 -17.25 6.26
C PHE A 37 -4.17 -16.58 6.12
N PRO A 38 -3.12 -17.34 5.73
CA PRO A 38 -3.09 -18.80 5.60
C PRO A 38 -3.01 -19.52 6.96
N VAL A 39 -2.57 -18.80 7.99
CA VAL A 39 -2.40 -19.30 9.36
C VAL A 39 -3.07 -18.32 10.31
N ALA A 40 -3.95 -18.80 11.18
CA ALA A 40 -4.68 -17.97 12.13
C ALA A 40 -3.84 -17.68 13.40
N ASP A 41 -2.72 -16.98 13.23
CA ASP A 41 -1.78 -16.62 14.30
C ASP A 41 -2.02 -15.21 14.89
N SER A 42 -3.03 -14.49 14.36
CA SER A 42 -3.46 -13.18 14.86
C SER A 42 -2.35 -12.12 14.87
N ASP A 43 -1.43 -12.17 13.92
CA ASP A 43 -0.28 -11.24 13.86
C ASP A 43 -0.27 -10.28 12.66
N THR A 44 -1.20 -10.43 11.70
CA THR A 44 -1.19 -9.69 10.41
C THR A 44 -1.07 -8.18 10.58
N GLY A 45 -1.90 -7.60 11.44
CA GLY A 45 -1.89 -6.16 11.73
C GLY A 45 -0.63 -5.72 12.46
N ALA A 46 -0.11 -6.55 13.37
CA ALA A 46 1.14 -6.27 14.08
C ALA A 46 2.35 -6.27 13.14
N ASN A 47 2.38 -7.23 12.20
CA ASN A 47 3.38 -7.35 11.16
C ASN A 47 3.36 -6.13 10.22
N MET A 48 2.19 -5.75 9.71
CA MET A 48 2.03 -4.56 8.87
C MET A 48 2.41 -3.28 9.60
N LEU A 49 1.95 -3.10 10.85
CA LEU A 49 2.30 -1.94 11.66
C LEU A 49 3.82 -1.84 11.89
N PHE A 50 4.48 -2.95 12.20
CA PHE A 50 5.93 -2.91 12.40
C PHE A 50 6.67 -2.52 11.13
N THR A 51 6.30 -3.10 9.99
CA THR A 51 6.88 -2.77 8.69
C THR A 51 6.65 -1.30 8.34
N MET A 52 5.44 -0.78 8.54
CA MET A 52 5.11 0.60 8.21
C MET A 52 5.75 1.62 9.15
N ARG A 53 5.93 1.28 10.43
CA ARG A 53 6.75 2.07 11.37
C ARG A 53 8.21 2.14 10.95
N SER A 54 8.77 1.03 10.48
CA SER A 54 10.15 0.99 9.97
C SER A 54 10.31 1.87 8.72
N ALA A 55 9.34 1.81 7.81
CA ALA A 55 9.26 2.69 6.64
C ALA A 55 9.28 4.17 7.05
N LEU A 56 8.40 4.56 7.98
CA LEU A 56 8.27 5.94 8.44
C LEU A 56 9.51 6.43 9.21
N ALA A 57 10.14 5.58 10.03
CA ALA A 57 11.38 5.90 10.74
C ALA A 57 12.54 6.20 9.77
N GLN A 58 12.61 5.46 8.66
CA GLN A 58 13.61 5.70 7.62
C GLN A 58 13.42 7.07 6.95
N VAL A 59 12.18 7.49 6.69
CA VAL A 59 11.86 8.83 6.17
C VAL A 59 12.32 9.92 7.14
N GLY A 60 12.05 9.77 8.45
CA GLY A 60 12.50 10.72 9.47
C GLY A 60 14.02 10.83 9.58
N SER A 61 14.73 9.71 9.40
CA SER A 61 16.20 9.65 9.44
C SER A 61 16.82 10.31 8.21
N ALA A 62 16.25 10.10 7.02
CA ALA A 62 16.64 10.78 5.78
C ALA A 62 16.43 12.30 5.86
N ALA A 63 15.30 12.75 6.42
CA ALA A 63 15.03 14.17 6.62
C ALA A 63 16.05 14.83 7.57
N SER A 64 16.41 14.15 8.66
CA SER A 64 17.32 14.68 9.69
C SER A 64 18.78 14.78 9.22
N SER A 65 19.17 13.96 8.24
CA SER A 65 20.54 13.91 7.70
C SER A 65 20.77 14.88 6.53
N GLY A 66 19.75 15.64 6.11
CA GLY A 66 19.79 16.48 4.91
C GLY A 66 19.83 15.70 3.60
N ALA A 67 19.85 14.36 3.67
CA ALA A 67 19.86 13.44 2.57
C ALA A 67 18.42 12.98 2.27
N GLY A 68 17.63 13.85 1.63
CA GLY A 68 16.52 13.39 0.79
C GLY A 68 15.12 13.41 1.41
N SER A 69 14.59 14.59 1.70
CA SER A 69 13.16 14.78 1.99
C SER A 69 12.52 15.93 1.21
N SER A 70 13.22 16.45 0.20
CA SER A 70 12.74 17.61 -0.58
C SER A 70 11.83 17.23 -1.74
N ASN A 71 11.86 15.97 -2.21
CA ASN A 71 10.97 15.50 -3.27
C ASN A 71 10.30 14.15 -2.96
N VAL A 72 9.23 13.87 -3.70
CA VAL A 72 8.40 12.66 -3.54
C VAL A 72 9.19 11.37 -3.77
N VAL A 73 10.14 11.37 -4.71
CA VAL A 73 10.98 10.21 -5.05
C VAL A 73 11.84 9.77 -3.87
N GLN A 74 12.48 10.72 -3.19
CA GLN A 74 13.33 10.43 -2.04
C GLN A 74 12.50 9.92 -0.85
N VAL A 75 11.31 10.49 -0.64
CA VAL A 75 10.38 9.99 0.39
C VAL A 75 9.93 8.56 0.05
N ALA A 76 9.54 8.28 -1.18
CA ALA A 76 9.16 6.93 -1.63
C ALA A 76 10.32 5.93 -1.48
N ALA A 77 11.53 6.32 -1.88
CA ALA A 77 12.73 5.49 -1.73
C ALA A 77 13.05 5.19 -0.25
N ALA A 78 12.91 6.18 0.64
CA ALA A 78 13.10 5.99 2.07
C ALA A 78 12.01 5.07 2.67
N LEU A 79 10.75 5.23 2.28
CA LEU A 79 9.66 4.33 2.68
C LEU A 79 9.94 2.89 2.25
N SER A 80 10.30 2.69 0.98
CA SER A 80 10.69 1.39 0.42
C SER A 80 11.84 0.77 1.21
N ALA A 81 12.95 1.49 1.39
CA ALA A 81 14.12 0.99 2.11
C ALA A 81 13.79 0.62 3.57
N GLY A 82 13.05 1.47 4.28
CA GLY A 82 12.65 1.21 5.66
C GLY A 82 11.70 0.01 5.77
N ALA A 83 10.76 -0.14 4.82
CA ALA A 83 9.85 -1.28 4.79
C ALA A 83 10.58 -2.59 4.48
N LEU A 84 11.49 -2.60 3.51
CA LEU A 84 12.30 -3.78 3.16
C LEU A 84 13.16 -4.25 4.35
N ASN A 85 13.81 -3.31 5.05
CA ASN A 85 14.64 -3.63 6.20
C ASN A 85 13.82 -4.05 7.44
N GLY A 86 12.58 -3.58 7.54
CA GLY A 86 11.68 -3.83 8.67
C GLY A 86 10.53 -4.80 8.36
N ALA A 87 10.59 -5.52 7.23
CA ALA A 87 9.53 -6.44 6.85
C ALA A 87 9.38 -7.55 7.92
N ARG A 88 8.15 -7.81 8.36
CA ARG A 88 7.83 -8.92 9.28
C ARG A 88 6.67 -9.74 8.78
N GLY A 89 6.81 -11.06 8.88
CA GLY A 89 5.81 -12.01 8.40
C GLY A 89 5.52 -11.84 6.89
N ASN A 90 4.51 -12.58 6.42
CA ASN A 90 4.14 -12.54 5.00
C ASN A 90 3.51 -11.19 4.62
N SER A 91 2.65 -10.63 5.47
CA SER A 91 1.98 -9.35 5.21
C SER A 91 2.98 -8.18 5.14
N GLY A 92 3.99 -8.15 6.01
CA GLY A 92 5.05 -7.15 5.96
C GLY A 92 5.96 -7.31 4.73
N VAL A 93 6.26 -8.54 4.31
CA VAL A 93 7.02 -8.78 3.06
C VAL A 93 6.24 -8.27 1.85
N ILE A 94 4.94 -8.58 1.73
CA ILE A 94 4.12 -8.10 0.62
C ILE A 94 4.04 -6.56 0.65
N LEU A 95 3.73 -5.96 1.81
CA LEU A 95 3.69 -4.50 1.98
C LEU A 95 5.03 -3.84 1.59
N SER A 96 6.16 -4.44 1.93
CA SER A 96 7.48 -3.94 1.53
C SER A 96 7.67 -3.94 0.02
N GLN A 97 7.15 -4.94 -0.69
CA GLN A 97 7.22 -4.98 -2.15
C GLN A 97 6.26 -4.00 -2.82
N ILE A 98 5.10 -3.73 -2.21
CA ILE A 98 4.19 -2.66 -2.67
C ILE A 98 4.91 -1.31 -2.64
N LEU A 99 5.49 -0.96 -1.50
CA LEU A 99 6.24 0.30 -1.33
C LEU A 99 7.46 0.38 -2.25
N ARG A 100 8.15 -0.76 -2.45
CA ARG A 100 9.24 -0.86 -3.39
C ARG A 100 8.80 -0.59 -4.82
N GLY A 101 7.73 -1.23 -5.27
CA GLY A 101 7.23 -1.03 -6.64
C GLY A 101 6.74 0.39 -6.87
N PHE A 102 6.12 0.98 -5.86
CA PHE A 102 5.76 2.39 -5.89
C PHE A 102 6.99 3.29 -6.07
N ALA A 103 8.04 3.08 -5.26
CA ALA A 103 9.27 3.89 -5.33
C ALA A 103 10.07 3.70 -6.62
N GLU A 104 10.16 2.47 -7.15
CA GLU A 104 10.91 2.17 -8.38
C GLU A 104 10.27 2.79 -9.64
N SER A 105 8.98 3.13 -9.58
CA SER A 105 8.25 3.72 -10.70
C SER A 105 8.24 5.25 -10.71
N LEU A 106 8.68 5.92 -9.65
CA LEU A 106 8.74 7.37 -9.62
C LEU A 106 10.07 7.86 -10.20
N ASP A 107 9.98 8.59 -11.31
CA ASP A 107 11.12 9.27 -11.92
C ASP A 107 11.48 10.57 -11.18
N SER A 108 12.67 11.12 -11.46
CA SER A 108 13.40 12.18 -10.74
C SER A 108 12.71 13.55 -10.58
N ASP A 109 11.41 13.63 -10.83
CA ASP A 109 10.58 14.81 -10.64
C ASP A 109 10.30 15.11 -9.16
N THR A 110 9.97 16.38 -8.90
CA THR A 110 9.65 16.84 -7.54
C THR A 110 8.28 16.38 -7.05
N THR A 111 7.39 16.02 -7.99
CA THR A 111 5.99 15.65 -7.76
C THR A 111 5.54 14.56 -8.73
N ALA A 112 4.61 13.70 -8.32
CA ALA A 112 4.03 12.64 -9.15
C ALA A 112 2.58 12.98 -9.57
N GLY A 113 2.26 12.74 -10.83
CA GLY A 113 0.93 12.94 -11.41
C GLY A 113 0.11 11.65 -11.51
N PRO A 114 -1.08 11.71 -12.13
CA PRO A 114 -1.97 10.55 -12.27
C PRO A 114 -1.36 9.36 -13.03
N ALA A 115 -0.62 9.63 -14.11
CA ALA A 115 0.07 8.60 -14.87
C ALA A 115 1.21 7.93 -14.07
N ASP A 116 1.91 8.70 -13.24
CA ASP A 116 2.97 8.19 -12.37
C ASP A 116 2.37 7.28 -11.28
N LEU A 117 1.23 7.65 -10.71
CA LEU A 117 0.49 6.81 -9.74
C LEU A 117 0.04 5.49 -10.37
N ALA A 118 -0.51 5.53 -11.58
CA ALA A 118 -0.93 4.32 -12.31
C ALA A 118 0.26 3.38 -12.56
N GLY A 119 1.38 3.92 -13.05
CA GLY A 119 2.61 3.15 -13.24
C GLY A 119 3.13 2.55 -11.93
N ALA A 120 3.13 3.34 -10.87
CA ALA A 120 3.59 2.93 -9.55
C ALA A 120 2.77 1.78 -8.96
N LEU A 121 1.44 1.83 -9.07
CA LEU A 121 0.57 0.75 -8.62
C LEU A 121 0.68 -0.50 -9.49
N ALA A 122 0.86 -0.36 -10.81
CA ALA A 122 1.11 -1.50 -11.69
C ALA A 122 2.43 -2.23 -11.37
N VAL A 123 3.49 -1.48 -11.06
CA VAL A 123 4.77 -2.06 -10.63
C VAL A 123 4.64 -2.70 -9.24
N ALA A 124 3.94 -2.04 -8.31
CA ALA A 124 3.65 -2.59 -6.99
C ALA A 124 2.91 -3.92 -7.06
N ASP A 125 1.84 -4.02 -7.86
CA ASP A 125 1.07 -5.25 -8.09
C ASP A 125 1.95 -6.41 -8.58
N ARG A 126 2.78 -6.13 -9.59
CA ARG A 126 3.72 -7.10 -10.14
C ARG A 126 4.74 -7.58 -9.12
N LEU A 127 5.37 -6.67 -8.36
CA LEU A 127 6.39 -7.05 -7.38
C LEU A 127 5.80 -7.78 -6.17
N ALA A 128 4.65 -7.33 -5.67
CA ALA A 128 3.93 -7.98 -4.57
C ALA A 128 3.52 -9.40 -4.96
N THR A 129 2.95 -9.57 -6.17
CA THR A 129 2.57 -10.90 -6.68
C THR A 129 3.79 -11.81 -6.84
N ALA A 130 4.90 -11.29 -7.39
CA ALA A 130 6.13 -12.06 -7.57
C ALA A 130 6.81 -12.46 -6.25
N ALA A 131 6.50 -11.78 -5.14
CA ALA A 131 7.04 -12.09 -3.82
C ALA A 131 6.36 -13.31 -3.15
N VAL A 132 5.20 -13.72 -3.67
CA VAL A 132 4.41 -14.84 -3.15
C VAL A 132 4.58 -16.03 -4.08
N SER A 133 5.04 -17.17 -3.53
CA SER A 133 5.29 -18.37 -4.34
C SER A 133 4.04 -18.96 -4.98
N GLU A 134 2.90 -18.84 -4.30
CA GLU A 134 1.60 -19.31 -4.79
C GLU A 134 0.55 -18.21 -4.52
N PRO A 135 0.37 -17.25 -5.45
CA PRO A 135 -0.62 -16.19 -5.30
C PRO A 135 -2.04 -16.76 -5.29
N VAL A 136 -2.85 -16.29 -4.34
CA VAL A 136 -4.24 -16.76 -4.14
C VAL A 136 -5.20 -15.58 -4.25
N ALA A 137 -6.31 -15.78 -4.96
CA ALA A 137 -7.41 -14.81 -5.01
C ALA A 137 -8.09 -14.64 -3.64
N GLY A 138 -8.70 -13.49 -3.41
CA GLY A 138 -9.28 -13.13 -2.12
C GLY A 138 -8.25 -12.76 -1.07
N THR A 139 -7.10 -12.23 -1.47
CA THR A 139 -6.02 -11.77 -0.55
C THR A 139 -5.68 -10.31 -0.79
N MET A 140 -4.73 -9.75 -0.03
CA MET A 140 -4.12 -8.43 -0.28
C MET A 140 -3.75 -8.21 -1.76
N LEU A 141 -3.30 -9.25 -2.47
CA LEU A 141 -2.96 -9.16 -3.90
C LEU A 141 -4.19 -8.84 -4.78
N THR A 142 -5.37 -9.36 -4.44
CA THR A 142 -6.61 -9.06 -5.15
C THR A 142 -6.98 -7.58 -5.05
N VAL A 143 -6.87 -7.01 -3.85
CA VAL A 143 -7.18 -5.60 -3.61
C VAL A 143 -6.17 -4.70 -4.30
N LEU A 144 -4.87 -5.03 -4.22
CA LEU A 144 -3.82 -4.30 -4.91
C LEU A 144 -4.01 -4.33 -6.44
N HIS A 145 -4.33 -5.49 -7.01
CA HIS A 145 -4.59 -5.63 -8.43
C HIS A 145 -5.79 -4.77 -8.87
N ALA A 146 -6.89 -4.79 -8.12
CA ALA A 146 -8.07 -3.97 -8.41
C ALA A 146 -7.78 -2.46 -8.30
N ALA A 147 -6.93 -2.06 -7.35
CA ALA A 147 -6.44 -0.69 -7.21
C ALA A 147 -5.57 -0.27 -8.41
N ALA A 148 -4.65 -1.14 -8.86
CA ALA A 148 -3.80 -0.88 -10.01
C ALA A 148 -4.60 -0.75 -11.32
N CYS A 149 -5.57 -1.62 -11.56
CA CYS A 149 -6.46 -1.51 -12.72
C CYS A 149 -7.26 -0.21 -12.72
N ALA A 150 -7.86 0.17 -11.59
CA ALA A 150 -8.62 1.41 -11.49
C ALA A 150 -7.73 2.65 -11.69
N ALA A 151 -6.49 2.62 -11.20
CA ALA A 151 -5.55 3.70 -11.46
C ALA A 151 -5.21 3.82 -12.96
N GLU A 152 -5.03 2.70 -13.66
CA GLU A 152 -4.74 2.70 -15.10
C GLU A 152 -5.94 3.18 -15.93
N ASP A 153 -7.16 2.75 -15.60
CA ASP A 153 -8.39 3.18 -16.28
C ASP A 153 -8.57 4.71 -16.20
N ASP A 154 -8.22 5.31 -15.06
CA ASP A 154 -8.34 6.76 -14.80
C ASP A 154 -7.00 7.52 -14.88
N ARG A 155 -5.98 6.97 -15.56
CA ARG A 155 -4.61 7.52 -15.63
C ARG A 155 -4.47 8.94 -16.21
N TYR A 156 -5.53 9.47 -16.81
CA TYR A 156 -5.59 10.83 -17.36
C TYR A 156 -6.59 11.75 -16.64
N ARG A 157 -7.27 11.24 -15.60
CA ARG A 157 -8.17 12.03 -14.75
C ARG A 157 -7.36 12.85 -13.74
N PRO A 158 -7.93 13.93 -13.18
CA PRO A 158 -7.30 14.63 -12.06
C PRO A 158 -6.96 13.66 -10.92
N LEU A 159 -5.78 13.82 -10.30
CA LEU A 159 -5.25 12.88 -9.31
C LEU A 159 -6.25 12.58 -8.17
N ALA A 160 -7.00 13.58 -7.72
CA ALA A 160 -8.01 13.40 -6.67
C ALA A 160 -9.17 12.49 -7.10
N GLU A 161 -9.62 12.58 -8.36
CA GLU A 161 -10.66 11.71 -8.91
C GLU A 161 -10.13 10.28 -9.08
N GLN A 162 -8.92 10.14 -9.61
CA GLN A 162 -8.26 8.84 -9.76
C GLN A 162 -8.07 8.14 -8.39
N LEU A 163 -7.58 8.85 -7.37
CA LEU A 163 -7.43 8.31 -6.02
C LEU A 163 -8.77 7.86 -5.41
N HIS A 164 -9.86 8.59 -5.71
CA HIS A 164 -11.19 8.19 -5.28
C HIS A 164 -11.63 6.89 -5.96
N ALA A 165 -11.46 6.78 -7.28
CA ALA A 165 -11.77 5.56 -8.02
C ALA A 165 -10.94 4.36 -7.56
N VAL A 166 -9.66 4.56 -7.27
CA VAL A 166 -8.75 3.56 -6.69
C VAL A 166 -9.26 3.08 -5.34
N ALA A 167 -9.59 3.99 -4.42
CA ALA A 167 -10.10 3.65 -3.09
C ALA A 167 -11.43 2.89 -3.15
N GLU A 168 -12.36 3.31 -4.03
CA GLU A 168 -13.61 2.59 -4.22
C GLU A 168 -13.41 1.19 -4.82
N SER A 169 -12.50 1.04 -5.79
CA SER A 169 -12.16 -0.25 -6.38
C SER A 169 -11.56 -1.20 -5.35
N ALA A 170 -10.62 -0.71 -4.54
CA ALA A 170 -10.03 -1.44 -3.44
C ALA A 170 -11.09 -1.90 -2.41
N GLY A 171 -12.01 -1.01 -2.02
CA GLY A 171 -13.08 -1.34 -1.09
C GLY A 171 -14.06 -2.39 -1.63
N ARG A 172 -14.39 -2.33 -2.92
CA ARG A 172 -15.22 -3.36 -3.59
C ARG A 172 -14.50 -4.71 -3.64
N ALA A 173 -13.21 -4.71 -4.00
CA ALA A 173 -12.40 -5.93 -4.07
C ALA A 173 -12.24 -6.57 -2.68
N LEU A 174 -12.04 -5.76 -1.64
CA LEU A 174 -11.99 -6.19 -0.25
C LEU A 174 -13.29 -6.89 0.18
N ALA A 175 -14.44 -6.27 -0.12
CA ALA A 175 -15.74 -6.85 0.19
C ALA A 175 -16.02 -8.17 -0.57
N ASP A 176 -15.37 -8.39 -1.70
CA ASP A 176 -15.52 -9.59 -2.52
C ASP A 176 -14.55 -10.72 -2.15
N THR A 177 -13.52 -10.47 -1.33
CA THR A 177 -12.57 -11.53 -0.93
C THR A 177 -13.23 -12.78 -0.31
N PRO A 178 -14.32 -12.69 0.48
CA PRO A 178 -14.99 -13.88 1.00
C PRO A 178 -15.62 -14.76 -0.09
N ARG A 179 -15.89 -14.22 -1.28
CA ARG A 179 -16.42 -14.96 -2.42
C ARG A 179 -15.34 -15.66 -3.23
N GLN A 180 -14.09 -15.27 -3.04
CA GLN A 180 -12.94 -15.76 -3.80
C GLN A 180 -12.16 -16.83 -3.02
N LEU A 181 -12.24 -16.81 -1.69
CA LEU A 181 -11.50 -17.75 -0.84
C LEU A 181 -12.41 -18.43 0.20
N ALA A 182 -12.50 -19.76 0.12
CA ALA A 182 -13.46 -20.54 0.90
C ALA A 182 -13.26 -20.46 2.42
N VAL A 183 -12.04 -20.22 2.92
CA VAL A 183 -11.81 -20.03 4.37
C VAL A 183 -12.43 -18.72 4.87
N LEU A 184 -12.32 -17.64 4.09
CA LEU A 184 -12.94 -16.35 4.37
C LEU A 184 -14.46 -16.45 4.33
N SER A 185 -15.00 -17.11 3.30
CA SER A 185 -16.44 -17.40 3.18
C SER A 185 -17.02 -18.10 4.41
N ARG A 186 -16.35 -19.17 4.87
CA ARG A 186 -16.80 -19.97 6.02
C ARG A 186 -16.69 -19.20 7.34
N ALA A 187 -15.68 -18.35 7.47
CA ALA A 187 -15.50 -17.50 8.65
C ALA A 187 -16.40 -16.26 8.62
N GLY A 188 -16.97 -15.90 7.47
CA GLY A 188 -17.81 -14.70 7.32
C GLY A 188 -17.03 -13.40 7.46
N VAL A 189 -15.74 -13.41 7.11
CA VAL A 189 -14.81 -12.28 7.26
C VAL A 189 -14.09 -11.99 5.94
N VAL A 190 -13.62 -10.76 5.77
CA VAL A 190 -12.70 -10.37 4.70
C VAL A 190 -11.27 -10.81 5.02
N ASP A 191 -10.36 -10.67 4.07
CA ASP A 191 -8.95 -11.01 4.27
C ASP A 191 -8.27 -9.96 5.15
N ALA A 192 -7.49 -10.41 6.14
CA ALA A 192 -6.81 -9.50 7.08
C ALA A 192 -5.74 -8.67 6.38
N GLY A 193 -4.98 -9.27 5.47
CA GLY A 193 -3.96 -8.55 4.70
C GLY A 193 -4.59 -7.51 3.78
N ALA A 194 -5.69 -7.85 3.13
CA ALA A 194 -6.44 -6.94 2.25
C ALA A 194 -7.13 -5.78 2.99
N GLN A 195 -7.53 -6.00 4.25
CA GLN A 195 -8.14 -4.98 5.10
C GLN A 195 -7.11 -3.92 5.55
N GLY A 196 -5.87 -4.36 5.80
CA GLY A 196 -4.77 -3.48 6.20
C GLY A 196 -4.18 -2.69 5.04
#